data_AF-A0A086A0X5-F1
#
_entry.id   AF-A0A086A0X5-F1
#
_cell.length_a   1.000
_cell.length_b   1.000
_cell.length_c   1.000
_cell.angle_alpha   90.00
_cell.angle_beta   90.00
_cell.angle_gamma   90.00
#
_symmetry.space_group_name_H-M   'P 1'
#
loop_
_entity.id
_entity.type
_entity.pdbx_description
1 polymer ?
#
loop_
_entity_poly.entity_id
_entity_poly.type
_entity_poly.pdbx_seq_one_letter_code
_entity_poly.pdbx_strand_id
1 'polypeptide(L)'
;MKIIKSKLAIILLCFISLTSCKKDEKISNKEIKKENKNTPEDSSEVKKTTTLFSFNNQDNTEIIKISGSEVSDEDNFLLAGDKNILIVSKYKKNKGIQQLIKNDTLLISDYNHVTIDEQLFLRKKIQNIDYFLFALMESPLGNGDPGLYLSFIMLNMNTLKFYTLKYEGEPTLRSDNAVDGEFIKNTALDHNPTIKKELYQFAQKSKWVYNPSEKEKDINYYKNFEQKWHSDNYPKTTEPSYPTVLKSTYYTENLFQFNGNYDNDQVIENTDFKIVTYFRHNIIGYDKNKKLYFPIAVESCATGCDKKIEFVSTHEIEISYEMNIQEADTIDLNKIKFENSPL
;
A
#
# COMPACT_ATOMS: atom_id res chain seq x y z
N MET A 1 27.77 -6.79 -44.18
CA MET A 1 26.92 -7.95 -43.79
C MET A 1 27.84 -9.06 -43.30
N LYS A 2 27.49 -9.68 -42.15
CA LYS A 2 28.14 -10.80 -41.43
C LYS A 2 29.20 -10.44 -40.37
N ILE A 3 28.69 -10.48 -39.12
CA ILE A 3 29.42 -10.60 -37.86
C ILE A 3 29.75 -12.09 -37.63
N ILE A 4 30.91 -12.32 -37.03
CA ILE A 4 31.49 -13.62 -36.64
C ILE A 4 31.48 -13.68 -35.10
N LYS A 5 30.90 -14.77 -34.54
CA LYS A 5 31.30 -15.57 -33.34
C LYS A 5 31.47 -14.82 -32.00
N SER A 6 31.31 -15.38 -30.80
CA SER A 6 31.17 -16.74 -30.27
C SER A 6 30.77 -16.62 -28.78
N LYS A 7 30.10 -17.65 -28.26
CA LYS A 7 29.73 -17.88 -26.85
C LYS A 7 30.94 -18.28 -25.98
N LEU A 8 30.86 -17.97 -24.68
CA LEU A 8 31.17 -18.74 -23.45
C LEU A 8 31.63 -17.75 -22.35
N ALA A 9 30.89 -17.48 -21.27
CA ALA A 9 30.50 -18.33 -20.13
C ALA A 9 31.50 -18.26 -18.94
N ILE A 10 30.98 -17.77 -17.80
CA ILE A 10 31.09 -18.33 -16.42
C ILE A 10 32.06 -17.68 -15.39
N ILE A 11 31.47 -17.48 -14.19
CA ILE A 11 31.97 -17.33 -12.79
C ILE A 11 32.55 -15.96 -12.38
N LEU A 12 32.00 -15.16 -11.45
CA LEU A 12 31.36 -15.32 -10.13
C LEU A 12 32.34 -15.08 -8.95
N LEU A 13 31.92 -14.14 -8.08
CA LEU A 13 32.07 -14.04 -6.63
C LEU A 13 33.16 -13.14 -5.99
N CYS A 14 32.62 -12.20 -5.19
CA CYS A 14 33.03 -11.68 -3.87
C CYS A 14 34.38 -10.99 -3.68
N PHE A 15 34.32 -9.77 -3.11
CA PHE A 15 34.91 -9.50 -1.79
C PHE A 15 34.16 -8.36 -1.09
N ILE A 16 33.35 -8.75 -0.09
CA ILE A 16 32.98 -7.92 1.06
C ILE A 16 34.25 -7.81 1.91
N SER A 17 34.70 -6.59 2.20
CA SER A 17 35.72 -6.35 3.23
C SER A 17 35.10 -5.62 4.41
N LEU A 18 34.66 -6.40 5.39
CA LEU A 18 34.54 -6.00 6.79
C LEU A 18 35.93 -6.02 7.42
N THR A 19 36.41 -4.86 7.88
CA THR A 19 37.44 -4.67 8.93
C THR A 19 37.34 -3.21 9.37
N SER A 20 37.42 -2.78 10.62
CA SER A 20 37.73 -3.40 11.90
C SER A 20 37.41 -2.36 12.97
N CYS A 21 36.83 -2.79 14.10
CA CYS A 21 36.90 -2.04 15.35
C CYS A 21 38.36 -1.70 15.67
N LYS A 22 38.65 -0.42 15.95
CA LYS A 22 39.78 0.00 16.77
C LYS A 22 39.22 0.72 17.99
N LYS A 23 39.36 0.08 19.16
CA LYS A 23 39.43 0.76 20.44
C LYS A 23 40.75 1.53 20.46
N ASP A 24 40.70 2.80 20.83
CA ASP A 24 41.79 3.48 21.52
C ASP A 24 41.21 4.56 22.43
N GLU A 25 42.01 4.89 23.44
CA GLU A 25 41.65 5.27 24.79
C GLU A 25 41.17 6.72 25.02
N LYS A 26 40.49 6.86 26.16
CA LYS A 26 40.26 8.09 26.96
C LYS A 26 41.27 9.21 26.71
N ILE A 27 40.78 10.45 26.57
CA ILE A 27 41.31 11.64 27.29
C ILE A 27 40.23 12.73 27.46
N SER A 28 40.10 13.11 28.73
CA SER A 28 39.64 14.36 29.37
C SER A 28 38.32 15.05 28.98
N ASN A 29 37.44 15.06 29.99
CA ASN A 29 36.46 16.10 30.30
C ASN A 29 36.96 17.52 30.00
N LYS A 30 36.25 18.21 29.12
CA LYS A 30 36.05 19.66 29.22
C LYS A 30 34.56 19.94 29.04
N GLU A 31 33.94 20.35 30.13
CA GLU A 31 32.61 20.94 30.18
C GLU A 31 32.55 22.12 29.19
N ILE A 32 31.77 21.95 28.12
CA ILE A 32 31.30 23.08 27.33
C ILE A 32 29.83 23.25 27.70
N LYS A 33 29.56 24.31 28.46
CA LYS A 33 28.24 24.81 28.79
C LYS A 33 27.43 24.96 27.49
N LYS A 34 26.42 24.09 27.30
CA LYS A 34 25.36 24.30 26.32
C LYS A 34 24.51 25.47 26.80
N GLU A 35 24.72 26.64 26.23
CA GLU A 35 23.69 27.68 26.23
C GLU A 35 22.53 27.17 25.36
N ASN A 36 21.42 26.84 26.05
CA ASN A 36 20.12 26.65 25.45
C ASN A 36 19.68 27.95 24.77
N LYS A 37 19.87 28.04 23.45
CA LYS A 37 19.01 28.86 22.59
C LYS A 37 18.00 27.94 21.94
N ASN A 38 16.92 27.67 22.66
CA ASN A 38 15.64 27.29 22.06
C ASN A 38 15.17 28.47 21.22
N THR A 39 15.54 28.46 19.95
CA THR A 39 14.83 29.23 18.93
C THR A 39 13.80 28.26 18.36
N PRO A 40 12.50 28.57 18.39
CA PRO A 40 11.55 27.76 17.65
C PRO A 40 11.94 27.84 16.18
N GLU A 41 12.17 26.70 15.54
CA GLU A 41 12.16 26.59 14.08
C GLU A 41 10.73 26.84 13.60
N ASP A 42 10.32 28.11 13.62
CA ASP A 42 9.23 28.60 12.80
C ASP A 42 9.85 29.07 11.47
N SER A 43 10.34 28.10 10.70
CA SER A 43 10.60 28.33 9.28
C SER A 43 9.40 27.84 8.51
N SER A 44 8.40 28.72 8.39
CA SER A 44 7.46 28.67 7.28
C SER A 44 8.22 29.01 5.98
N GLU A 45 9.15 28.14 5.59
CA GLU A 45 9.68 28.15 4.25
C GLU A 45 8.50 27.90 3.32
N VAL A 46 8.09 28.94 2.60
CA VAL A 46 7.04 28.84 1.59
C VAL A 46 7.58 27.91 0.52
N LYS A 47 7.31 26.60 0.66
CA LYS A 47 7.70 25.60 -0.32
C LYS A 47 7.21 26.04 -1.68
N LYS A 48 8.13 26.09 -2.64
CA LYS A 48 7.80 26.45 -4.02
C LYS A 48 6.77 25.45 -4.53
N THR A 49 5.67 25.97 -5.07
CA THR A 49 4.61 25.14 -5.65
C THR A 49 4.58 25.27 -7.16
N THR A 50 4.24 24.17 -7.83
CA THR A 50 4.05 24.08 -9.27
C THR A 50 2.56 23.98 -9.56
N THR A 51 2.06 24.77 -10.51
CA THR A 51 0.65 24.67 -10.94
C THR A 51 0.44 23.38 -11.71
N LEU A 52 -0.39 22.50 -11.16
CA LEU A 52 -0.79 21.22 -11.74
C LEU A 52 -1.99 21.38 -12.66
N PHE A 53 -2.94 22.22 -12.23
CA PHE A 53 -4.16 22.48 -12.97
C PHE A 53 -4.48 23.96 -13.02
N SER A 54 -5.14 24.37 -14.11
CA SER A 54 -5.71 25.70 -14.21
C SER A 54 -7.03 25.70 -14.95
N PHE A 55 -8.03 26.34 -14.35
CA PHE A 55 -9.40 26.41 -14.86
C PHE A 55 -9.85 27.86 -14.92
N ASN A 56 -10.44 28.25 -16.04
CA ASN A 56 -11.17 29.51 -16.11
C ASN A 56 -12.64 29.30 -15.74
N ASN A 57 -13.25 30.31 -15.13
CA ASN A 57 -14.70 30.40 -15.03
C ASN A 57 -15.31 30.71 -16.42
N GLN A 58 -16.64 30.64 -16.54
CA GLN A 58 -17.33 30.68 -17.85
C GLN A 58 -17.12 32.01 -18.62
N ASP A 59 -17.06 33.12 -17.91
CA ASP A 59 -16.83 34.47 -18.46
C ASP A 59 -15.33 34.85 -18.51
N ASN A 60 -14.44 33.91 -18.14
CA ASN A 60 -12.99 34.07 -18.17
C ASN A 60 -12.46 35.25 -17.33
N THR A 61 -13.22 35.66 -16.30
CA THR A 61 -12.85 36.74 -15.38
C THR A 61 -12.10 36.23 -14.14
N GLU A 62 -12.19 34.94 -13.86
CA GLU A 62 -11.53 34.28 -12.73
C GLU A 62 -10.77 33.03 -13.21
N ILE A 63 -9.70 32.71 -12.50
CA ILE A 63 -8.87 31.53 -12.73
C ILE A 63 -8.68 30.79 -11.41
N ILE A 64 -8.88 29.49 -11.44
CA ILE A 64 -8.63 28.59 -10.32
C ILE A 64 -7.40 27.77 -10.68
N LYS A 65 -6.48 27.64 -9.74
CA LYS A 65 -5.27 26.84 -9.88
C LYS A 65 -5.20 25.84 -8.75
N ILE A 66 -4.84 24.61 -9.06
CA ILE A 66 -4.42 23.62 -8.07
C ILE A 66 -2.91 23.45 -8.27
N SER A 67 -2.16 23.60 -7.18
CA SER A 67 -0.69 23.56 -7.20
C SER A 67 -0.17 22.60 -6.16
N GLY A 68 0.88 21.85 -6.49
CA GLY A 68 1.56 20.90 -5.62
C GLY A 68 2.95 21.40 -5.23
N SER A 69 3.41 21.10 -4.02
CA SER A 69 4.83 21.20 -3.67
C SER A 69 5.58 19.96 -4.11
N GLU A 70 6.91 20.05 -4.27
CA GLU A 70 7.79 18.88 -4.45
C GLU A 70 7.36 17.96 -5.61
N VAL A 71 6.88 18.58 -6.69
CA VAL A 71 6.47 17.89 -7.91
C VAL A 71 7.72 17.30 -8.57
N SER A 72 7.64 16.02 -8.94
CA SER A 72 8.73 15.32 -9.62
C SER A 72 9.08 15.97 -10.96
N ASP A 73 10.38 15.99 -11.28
CA ASP A 73 10.85 16.49 -12.58
C ASP A 73 10.43 15.59 -13.75
N GLU A 74 10.14 14.31 -13.48
CA GLU A 74 9.77 13.30 -14.49
C GLU A 74 8.26 13.18 -14.69
N ASP A 75 7.46 13.51 -13.67
CA ASP A 75 6.01 13.40 -13.69
C ASP A 75 5.34 14.53 -12.89
N ASN A 76 4.59 15.39 -13.60
CA ASN A 76 3.89 16.51 -13.00
C ASN A 76 2.75 16.09 -12.05
N PHE A 77 2.32 14.82 -12.08
CA PHE A 77 1.28 14.29 -11.21
C PHE A 77 1.81 13.44 -10.06
N LEU A 78 3.13 13.41 -9.87
CA LEU A 78 3.79 12.78 -8.73
C LEU A 78 4.43 13.85 -7.84
N LEU A 79 4.08 13.84 -6.55
CA LEU A 79 4.71 14.66 -5.52
C LEU A 79 5.53 13.73 -4.62
N ALA A 80 6.83 13.99 -4.51
CA ALA A 80 7.79 13.03 -3.96
C ALA A 80 8.66 13.59 -2.83
N GLY A 81 8.27 14.72 -2.23
CA GLY A 81 8.99 15.27 -1.08
C GLY A 81 8.58 14.63 0.24
N ASP A 82 9.36 14.88 1.29
CA ASP A 82 9.07 14.41 2.66
C ASP A 82 7.78 15.02 3.24
N LYS A 83 7.36 16.16 2.69
CA LYS A 83 6.13 16.85 3.02
C LYS A 83 5.53 17.45 1.76
N ASN A 84 4.42 16.86 1.33
CA ASN A 84 3.68 17.22 0.13
C ASN A 84 2.44 18.04 0.50
N ILE A 85 2.21 19.12 -0.23
CA ILE A 85 1.10 20.04 -0.01
C ILE A 85 0.40 20.27 -1.35
N LEU A 86 -0.92 20.04 -1.40
CA LEU A 86 -1.77 20.49 -2.49
C LEU A 86 -2.57 21.72 -2.05
N ILE A 87 -2.46 22.79 -2.83
CA ILE A 87 -3.14 24.07 -2.58
C ILE A 87 -4.07 24.37 -3.74
N VAL A 88 -5.30 24.80 -3.43
CA VAL A 88 -6.20 25.43 -4.41
C VAL A 88 -6.19 26.94 -4.23
N SER A 89 -6.12 27.68 -5.33
CA SER A 89 -6.11 29.14 -5.33
C SER A 89 -7.03 29.69 -6.41
N LYS A 90 -7.80 30.72 -6.08
CA LYS A 90 -8.70 31.44 -6.98
C LYS A 90 -8.21 32.87 -7.15
N TYR A 91 -8.09 33.31 -8.39
CA TYR A 91 -7.62 34.64 -8.75
C TYR A 91 -8.63 35.35 -9.64
N LYS A 92 -8.70 36.68 -9.52
CA LYS A 92 -9.40 37.57 -10.43
C LYS A 92 -8.43 38.01 -11.52
N LYS A 93 -8.87 37.99 -12.78
CA LYS A 93 -8.11 38.57 -13.89
C LYS A 93 -8.44 40.06 -13.98
N ASN A 94 -7.41 40.89 -13.96
CA ASN A 94 -7.56 42.33 -14.16
C ASN A 94 -6.41 42.87 -15.00
N LYS A 95 -6.70 43.26 -16.25
CA LYS A 95 -5.74 43.88 -17.19
C LYS A 95 -4.39 43.14 -17.29
N GLY A 96 -4.44 41.81 -17.39
CA GLY A 96 -3.25 40.95 -17.49
C GLY A 96 -2.61 40.53 -16.16
N ILE A 97 -3.05 41.11 -15.04
CA ILE A 97 -2.61 40.74 -13.69
C ILE A 97 -3.60 39.75 -13.08
N GLN A 98 -3.09 38.74 -12.37
CA GLN A 98 -3.88 37.80 -11.58
C GLN A 98 -3.81 38.21 -10.11
N GLN A 99 -4.94 38.66 -9.55
CA GLN A 99 -5.02 39.03 -8.14
C GLN A 99 -5.62 37.86 -7.35
N LEU A 100 -4.90 37.33 -6.36
CA LEU A 100 -5.40 36.27 -5.49
C LEU A 100 -6.64 36.76 -4.71
N ILE A 101 -7.72 36.00 -4.77
CA ILE A 101 -8.97 36.28 -4.05
C ILE A 101 -9.11 35.35 -2.84
N LYS A 102 -8.78 34.07 -3.04
CA LYS A 102 -8.92 33.03 -2.03
C LYS A 102 -7.95 31.89 -2.31
N ASN A 103 -7.42 31.27 -1.27
CA ASN A 103 -6.77 29.97 -1.36
C ASN A 103 -7.27 29.06 -0.24
N ASP A 104 -6.99 27.77 -0.38
CA ASP A 104 -7.24 26.75 0.64
C ASP A 104 -6.27 25.59 0.44
N THR A 105 -6.04 24.81 1.48
CA THR A 105 -5.17 23.62 1.45
C THR A 105 -6.03 22.38 1.25
N LEU A 106 -5.81 21.65 0.16
CA LEU A 106 -6.54 20.43 -0.16
C LEU A 106 -5.95 19.20 0.53
N LEU A 107 -4.62 19.15 0.66
CA LEU A 107 -3.89 18.05 1.27
C LEU A 107 -2.59 18.57 1.91
N ILE A 108 -2.28 18.01 3.08
CA ILE A 108 -0.92 17.99 3.66
C ILE A 108 -0.63 16.52 3.92
N SER A 109 0.44 16.00 3.34
CA SER A 109 0.83 14.61 3.44
C SER A 109 2.32 14.53 3.77
N ASP A 110 2.62 14.05 4.97
CA ASP A 110 3.98 13.87 5.46
C ASP A 110 4.41 12.41 5.23
N TYR A 111 5.65 12.20 4.78
CA TYR A 111 6.25 10.88 4.53
C TYR A 111 5.48 9.95 3.59
N ASN A 112 4.82 10.52 2.58
CA ASN A 112 4.12 9.77 1.52
C ASN A 112 4.47 10.33 0.14
N HIS A 113 4.62 9.47 -0.86
CA HIS A 113 4.43 9.87 -2.25
C HIS A 113 2.95 10.16 -2.50
N VAL A 114 2.65 11.24 -3.22
CA VAL A 114 1.28 11.57 -3.65
C VAL A 114 1.20 11.47 -5.16
N THR A 115 0.41 10.54 -5.67
CA THR A 115 0.14 10.37 -7.10
C THR A 115 -1.26 10.86 -7.43
N ILE A 116 -1.41 11.70 -8.45
CA ILE A 116 -2.70 12.20 -8.94
C ILE A 116 -3.08 11.42 -10.20
N ASP A 117 -4.31 10.89 -10.27
CA ASP A 117 -4.73 10.12 -11.44
C ASP A 117 -5.09 11.04 -12.62
N GLU A 118 -4.20 11.14 -13.59
CA GLU A 118 -4.40 11.99 -14.77
C GLU A 118 -5.62 11.61 -15.64
N GLN A 119 -6.10 10.37 -15.51
CA GLN A 119 -7.23 9.87 -16.28
C GLN A 119 -8.57 10.14 -15.58
N LEU A 120 -8.54 10.50 -14.30
CA LEU A 120 -9.71 10.80 -13.49
C LEU A 120 -9.84 12.29 -13.21
N PHE A 121 -10.06 13.07 -14.26
CA PHE A 121 -10.49 14.46 -14.14
C PHE A 121 -11.90 14.66 -14.68
N LEU A 122 -12.76 15.27 -13.87
CA LEU A 122 -14.14 15.51 -14.26
C LEU A 122 -14.61 16.87 -13.78
N ARG A 123 -14.99 17.73 -14.73
CA ARG A 123 -15.77 18.94 -14.43
C ARG A 123 -17.25 18.64 -14.61
N LYS A 124 -18.06 18.89 -13.59
CA LYS A 124 -19.49 18.58 -13.59
C LYS A 124 -20.29 19.67 -12.88
N LYS A 125 -21.45 20.03 -13.46
CA LYS A 125 -22.44 20.87 -12.79
C LYS A 125 -23.43 20.01 -12.01
N ILE A 126 -23.59 20.30 -10.72
CA ILE A 126 -24.56 19.64 -9.84
C ILE A 126 -25.38 20.73 -9.16
N GLN A 127 -26.70 20.70 -9.35
CA GLN A 127 -27.61 21.74 -8.83
C GLN A 127 -27.16 23.17 -9.20
N ASN A 128 -26.76 23.38 -10.47
CA ASN A 128 -26.20 24.63 -11.00
C ASN A 128 -24.87 25.11 -10.39
N ILE A 129 -24.24 24.34 -9.51
CA ILE A 129 -22.91 24.63 -8.98
C ILE A 129 -21.88 23.86 -9.80
N ASP A 130 -20.83 24.56 -10.21
CA ASP A 130 -19.72 23.98 -10.98
C ASP A 130 -18.69 23.34 -10.04
N TYR A 131 -18.38 22.07 -10.29
CA TYR A 131 -17.44 21.29 -9.52
C TYR A 131 -16.34 20.70 -10.38
N PHE A 132 -15.15 20.58 -9.82
CA PHE A 132 -14.05 19.80 -10.36
C PHE A 132 -13.77 18.60 -9.45
N LEU A 133 -13.72 17.42 -10.04
CA LEU A 133 -13.46 16.16 -9.36
C LEU A 133 -12.14 15.58 -9.86
N PHE A 134 -11.34 15.09 -8.92
CA PHE A 134 -10.08 14.41 -9.19
C PHE A 134 -9.76 13.40 -8.09
N ALA A 135 -8.85 12.46 -8.39
CA ALA A 135 -8.41 11.43 -7.46
C ALA A 135 -6.92 11.53 -7.19
N LEU A 136 -6.51 11.21 -5.96
CA LEU A 136 -5.12 11.05 -5.58
C LEU A 136 -4.93 9.80 -4.72
N MET A 137 -3.70 9.28 -4.71
CA MET A 137 -3.24 8.18 -3.89
C MET A 137 -2.03 8.63 -3.08
N GLU A 138 -2.07 8.39 -1.77
CA GLU A 138 -0.93 8.55 -0.87
C GLU A 138 -0.33 7.15 -0.63
N SER A 139 0.98 7.02 -0.86
CA SER A 139 1.77 5.80 -0.64
C SER A 139 2.91 6.12 0.32
N PRO A 140 3.03 5.44 1.48
CA PRO A 140 4.10 5.66 2.44
C PRO A 140 5.49 5.52 1.81
N LEU A 141 6.43 6.37 2.23
CA LEU A 141 7.84 6.27 1.80
C LEU A 141 8.59 5.10 2.45
N GLY A 142 8.07 4.58 3.57
CA GLY A 142 8.68 3.48 4.32
C GLY A 142 7.90 2.18 4.17
N ASN A 143 8.61 1.06 4.26
CA ASN A 143 8.02 -0.29 4.15
C ASN A 143 7.25 -0.75 5.41
N GLY A 144 7.21 0.08 6.46
CA GLY A 144 6.54 -0.25 7.72
C GLY A 144 5.02 -0.11 7.67
N ASP A 145 4.49 0.60 6.68
CA ASP A 145 3.06 0.75 6.44
C ASP A 145 2.74 0.23 5.02
N PRO A 146 2.04 -0.91 4.87
CA PRO A 146 1.60 -1.41 3.57
C PRO A 146 0.37 -0.68 3.02
N GLY A 147 -0.21 0.24 3.79
CA GLY A 147 -1.43 0.95 3.46
C GLY A 147 -1.28 1.87 2.25
N LEU A 148 -2.32 1.90 1.43
CA LEU A 148 -2.52 2.85 0.34
C LEU A 148 -3.80 3.63 0.61
N TYR A 149 -3.69 4.96 0.49
CA TYR A 149 -4.75 5.87 0.90
C TYR A 149 -5.26 6.66 -0.31
N LEU A 150 -6.44 6.32 -0.79
CA LEU A 150 -7.07 7.00 -1.92
C LEU A 150 -7.98 8.11 -1.42
N SER A 151 -7.87 9.28 -2.05
CA SER A 151 -8.77 10.41 -1.83
C SER A 151 -9.44 10.83 -3.13
N PHE A 152 -10.77 10.77 -3.16
CA PHE A 152 -11.61 11.30 -4.23
C PHE A 152 -12.15 12.66 -3.80
N ILE A 153 -11.67 13.72 -4.47
CA ILE A 153 -11.92 15.10 -4.07
C ILE A 153 -12.90 15.74 -5.04
N MET A 154 -13.90 16.42 -4.49
CA MET A 154 -14.87 17.23 -5.23
C MET A 154 -14.82 18.68 -4.77
N LEU A 155 -14.25 19.54 -5.61
CA LEU A 155 -13.99 20.95 -5.37
C LEU A 155 -15.09 21.84 -5.96
N ASN A 156 -15.72 22.67 -5.15
CA ASN A 156 -16.63 23.72 -5.61
C ASN A 156 -15.84 24.87 -6.23
N MET A 157 -16.01 25.09 -7.53
CA MET A 157 -15.22 26.08 -8.28
C MET A 157 -15.59 27.53 -7.91
N ASN A 158 -16.77 27.77 -7.36
CA ASN A 158 -17.18 29.12 -6.95
C ASN A 158 -16.59 29.51 -5.60
N THR A 159 -16.62 28.58 -4.63
CA THR A 159 -16.31 28.87 -3.22
C THR A 159 -14.98 28.29 -2.73
N LEU A 160 -14.37 27.39 -3.50
CA LEU A 160 -13.24 26.53 -3.11
C LEU A 160 -13.54 25.53 -1.98
N LYS A 161 -14.79 25.45 -1.48
CA LYS A 161 -15.17 24.39 -0.54
C LYS A 161 -15.04 23.04 -1.24
N PHE A 162 -14.41 22.08 -0.59
CA PHE A 162 -14.24 20.73 -1.14
C PHE A 162 -14.81 19.66 -0.21
N TYR A 163 -15.01 18.48 -0.78
CA TYR A 163 -15.47 17.28 -0.11
C TYR A 163 -14.56 16.12 -0.52
N THR A 164 -14.23 15.24 0.43
CA THR A 164 -13.32 14.12 0.18
C THR A 164 -13.96 12.82 0.61
N LEU A 165 -14.07 11.87 -0.32
CA LEU A 165 -14.38 10.47 -0.04
C LEU A 165 -13.04 9.72 0.01
N LYS A 166 -12.77 9.07 1.13
CA LYS A 166 -11.54 8.30 1.34
C LYS A 166 -11.79 6.81 1.18
N TYR A 167 -10.80 6.10 0.65
CA TYR A 167 -10.76 4.64 0.55
C TYR A 167 -9.37 4.19 0.96
N GLU A 168 -9.30 3.25 1.90
CA GLU A 168 -8.04 2.79 2.50
C GLU A 168 -7.97 1.28 2.43
N GLY A 169 -6.78 0.76 2.14
CA GLY A 169 -6.53 -0.66 2.00
C GLY A 169 -5.08 -0.94 1.65
N GLU A 170 -4.80 -2.12 1.13
CA GLU A 170 -3.46 -2.55 0.76
C GLU A 170 -3.50 -3.26 -0.61
N PRO A 171 -2.37 -3.34 -1.34
CA PRO A 171 -2.29 -4.19 -2.50
C PRO A 171 -2.35 -5.67 -2.05
N THR A 172 -3.27 -6.45 -2.63
CA THR A 172 -3.40 -7.89 -2.33
C THR A 172 -3.25 -8.71 -3.61
N LEU A 173 -3.00 -10.02 -3.46
CA LEU A 173 -2.88 -10.93 -4.60
C LEU A 173 -4.14 -10.97 -5.48
N ARG A 174 -5.32 -10.67 -4.89
CA ARG A 174 -6.59 -10.67 -5.62
C ARG A 174 -6.92 -9.34 -6.28
N SER A 175 -6.23 -8.26 -5.93
CA SER A 175 -6.53 -6.91 -6.42
C SER A 175 -5.65 -6.43 -7.56
N ASP A 176 -4.70 -7.27 -8.03
CA ASP A 176 -3.74 -6.91 -9.07
C ASP A 176 -3.01 -5.59 -8.72
N ASN A 177 -3.26 -4.52 -9.49
CA ASN A 177 -2.67 -3.18 -9.27
C ASN A 177 -3.64 -2.21 -8.57
N ALA A 178 -4.78 -2.71 -8.08
CA ALA A 178 -5.75 -1.93 -7.33
C ALA A 178 -5.54 -2.08 -5.82
N VAL A 179 -6.05 -1.12 -5.06
CA VAL A 179 -6.11 -1.14 -3.60
C VAL A 179 -7.30 -2.00 -3.18
N ASP A 180 -7.05 -3.03 -2.39
CA ASP A 180 -8.07 -3.84 -1.75
C ASP A 180 -8.38 -3.29 -0.37
N GLY A 181 -9.58 -2.72 -0.21
CA GLY A 181 -9.90 -1.94 0.98
C GLY A 181 -11.36 -1.53 1.07
N GLU A 182 -11.60 -0.53 1.90
CA GLU A 182 -12.94 -0.05 2.22
C GLU A 182 -13.03 1.48 2.22
N PHE A 183 -14.24 1.99 1.95
CA PHE A 183 -14.51 3.41 2.08
C PHE A 183 -14.62 3.82 3.55
N ILE A 184 -13.87 4.84 3.96
CA ILE A 184 -13.94 5.34 5.32
C ILE A 184 -15.23 6.13 5.55
N LYS A 185 -15.84 5.90 6.71
CA LYS A 185 -16.98 6.71 7.17
C LYS A 185 -16.58 8.17 7.32
N ASN A 186 -17.33 9.06 6.67
CA ASN A 186 -17.13 10.51 6.76
C ASN A 186 -18.47 11.18 7.11
N THR A 187 -18.58 11.64 8.35
CA THR A 187 -19.81 12.26 8.87
C THR A 187 -20.18 13.54 8.10
N ALA A 188 -19.21 14.33 7.63
CA ALA A 188 -19.50 15.53 6.83
C ALA A 188 -20.12 15.18 5.46
N LEU A 189 -19.71 14.07 4.85
CA LEU A 189 -20.34 13.53 3.64
C LEU A 189 -21.70 12.89 3.92
N ASP A 190 -21.87 12.24 5.06
CA ASP A 190 -23.14 11.61 5.44
C ASP A 190 -24.28 12.62 5.54
N HIS A 191 -23.99 13.87 5.93
CA HIS A 191 -24.95 14.98 5.93
C HIS A 191 -25.20 15.59 4.53
N ASN A 192 -24.53 15.10 3.47
CA ASN A 192 -24.67 15.62 2.11
C ASN A 192 -24.84 14.48 1.07
N PRO A 193 -26.02 13.82 1.05
CA PRO A 193 -26.21 12.57 0.29
C PRO A 193 -26.03 12.73 -1.22
N THR A 194 -26.36 13.90 -1.79
CA THR A 194 -26.13 14.17 -3.22
C THR A 194 -24.65 14.18 -3.56
N ILE A 195 -23.83 14.90 -2.78
CA ILE A 195 -22.38 14.97 -2.96
C ILE A 195 -21.74 13.61 -2.70
N LYS A 196 -22.19 12.90 -1.64
CA LYS A 196 -21.74 11.55 -1.35
C LYS A 196 -21.98 10.61 -2.53
N LYS A 197 -23.21 10.58 -3.08
CA LYS A 197 -23.53 9.73 -4.24
C LYS A 197 -22.63 10.01 -5.44
N GLU A 198 -22.40 11.28 -5.75
CA GLU A 198 -21.55 11.70 -6.86
C GLU A 198 -20.09 11.28 -6.69
N LEU A 199 -19.55 11.42 -5.47
CA LEU A 199 -18.20 10.95 -5.14
C LEU A 199 -18.05 9.43 -5.24
N TYR A 200 -19.04 8.65 -4.77
CA TYR A 200 -19.01 7.19 -4.91
C TYR A 200 -19.06 6.76 -6.38
N GLN A 201 -19.93 7.38 -7.19
CA GLN A 201 -20.00 7.10 -8.63
C GLN A 201 -18.71 7.50 -9.37
N PHE A 202 -18.04 8.54 -8.91
CA PHE A 202 -16.75 8.95 -9.44
C PHE A 202 -15.65 7.96 -9.04
N ALA A 203 -15.59 7.55 -7.78
CA ALA A 203 -14.62 6.58 -7.26
C ALA A 203 -14.69 5.22 -7.96
N GLN A 204 -15.89 4.74 -8.29
CA GLN A 204 -16.10 3.49 -9.03
C GLN A 204 -15.48 3.46 -10.44
N LYS A 205 -15.10 4.62 -10.99
CA LYS A 205 -14.40 4.69 -12.28
C LYS A 205 -12.89 4.53 -12.14
N SER A 206 -12.37 4.56 -10.92
CA SER A 206 -10.95 4.45 -10.66
C SER A 206 -10.47 3.02 -10.84
N LYS A 207 -9.36 2.89 -11.56
CA LYS A 207 -8.57 1.65 -11.63
C LYS A 207 -7.93 1.29 -10.28
N TRP A 208 -7.80 2.25 -9.37
CA TRP A 208 -7.17 2.04 -8.07
C TRP A 208 -8.13 1.45 -7.04
N VAL A 209 -9.45 1.50 -7.25
CA VAL A 209 -10.41 0.87 -6.32
C VAL A 209 -10.66 -0.56 -6.77
N TYR A 210 -10.34 -1.52 -5.92
CA TYR A 210 -10.66 -2.91 -6.20
C TYR A 210 -12.17 -3.12 -6.16
N ASN A 211 -12.70 -3.68 -7.25
CA ASN A 211 -14.12 -4.00 -7.39
C ASN A 211 -14.27 -5.51 -7.59
N PRO A 212 -14.57 -6.29 -6.53
CA PRO A 212 -14.69 -7.74 -6.65
C PRO A 212 -15.85 -8.13 -7.58
N SER A 213 -15.59 -9.09 -8.46
CA SER A 213 -16.63 -9.73 -9.28
C SER A 213 -17.63 -10.50 -8.40
N GLU A 214 -18.78 -10.90 -8.97
CA GLU A 214 -19.80 -11.66 -8.21
C GLU A 214 -19.24 -12.95 -7.58
N LYS A 215 -18.26 -13.62 -8.23
CA LYS A 215 -17.62 -14.80 -7.65
C LYS A 215 -16.69 -14.43 -6.49
N GLU A 216 -15.94 -13.33 -6.63
CA GLU A 216 -15.01 -12.84 -5.60
C GLU A 216 -15.75 -12.26 -4.37
N LYS A 217 -17.08 -12.15 -4.40
CA LYS A 217 -17.89 -11.87 -3.20
C LYS A 217 -18.10 -13.08 -2.29
N ASP A 218 -17.94 -14.31 -2.82
CA ASP A 218 -17.95 -15.51 -1.99
C ASP A 218 -16.60 -15.66 -1.29
N ILE A 219 -16.61 -15.63 0.04
CA ILE A 219 -15.40 -15.79 0.86
C ILE A 219 -14.68 -17.13 0.60
N ASN A 220 -15.40 -18.14 0.08
CA ASN A 220 -14.82 -19.44 -0.25
C ASN A 220 -14.18 -19.48 -1.65
N TYR A 221 -14.30 -18.42 -2.45
CA TYR A 221 -13.65 -18.35 -3.75
C TYR A 221 -12.13 -18.30 -3.57
N TYR A 222 -11.39 -19.08 -4.37
CA TYR A 222 -9.95 -19.30 -4.14
C TYR A 222 -9.13 -18.01 -4.05
N LYS A 223 -9.49 -16.94 -4.75
CA LYS A 223 -8.77 -15.66 -4.66
C LYS A 223 -8.86 -14.99 -3.28
N ASN A 224 -9.85 -15.36 -2.48
CA ASN A 224 -10.08 -14.79 -1.15
C ASN A 224 -9.43 -15.64 -0.04
N PHE A 225 -8.50 -16.53 -0.39
CA PHE A 225 -7.99 -17.53 0.53
C PHE A 225 -7.32 -16.92 1.79
N GLU A 226 -6.68 -15.75 1.67
CA GLU A 226 -6.07 -15.03 2.78
C GLU A 226 -7.13 -14.46 3.72
N GLN A 227 -8.13 -13.77 3.17
CA GLN A 227 -9.24 -13.21 3.95
C GLN A 227 -10.03 -14.32 4.66
N LYS A 228 -10.27 -15.44 3.96
CA LYS A 228 -10.92 -16.62 4.57
C LYS A 228 -10.08 -17.18 5.70
N TRP A 229 -8.79 -17.42 5.46
CA TRP A 229 -7.89 -17.97 6.47
C TRP A 229 -7.85 -17.08 7.73
N HIS A 230 -7.76 -15.75 7.55
CA HIS A 230 -7.77 -14.81 8.66
C HIS A 230 -9.10 -14.86 9.43
N SER A 231 -10.24 -14.87 8.73
CA SER A 231 -11.57 -14.98 9.35
C SER A 231 -11.75 -16.29 10.13
N ASP A 232 -11.23 -17.40 9.62
CA ASP A 232 -11.37 -18.72 10.24
C ASP A 232 -10.53 -18.85 11.53
N ASN A 233 -9.34 -18.24 11.54
CA ASN A 233 -8.36 -18.36 12.62
C ASN A 233 -8.40 -17.22 13.65
N TYR A 234 -8.89 -16.03 13.27
CA TYR A 234 -8.96 -14.84 14.13
C TYR A 234 -10.35 -14.19 14.13
N PRO A 235 -11.36 -14.82 14.76
CA PRO A 235 -12.71 -14.25 14.82
C PRO A 235 -12.75 -13.02 15.74
N LYS A 236 -12.50 -11.82 15.20
CA LYS A 236 -12.79 -10.44 15.67
C LYS A 236 -12.60 -10.04 17.16
N THR A 237 -12.16 -10.90 18.08
CA THR A 237 -12.24 -10.62 19.54
C THR A 237 -11.02 -10.99 20.36
N THR A 238 -9.90 -11.43 19.77
CA THR A 238 -8.71 -11.81 20.55
C THR A 238 -7.46 -11.12 20.03
N GLU A 239 -6.59 -10.71 20.97
CA GLU A 239 -5.22 -10.28 20.65
C GLU A 239 -4.54 -11.33 19.76
N PRO A 240 -3.71 -10.94 18.79
CA PRO A 240 -3.19 -11.84 17.78
C PRO A 240 -2.07 -12.70 18.38
N SER A 241 -2.43 -13.66 19.21
CA SER A 241 -1.59 -14.84 19.43
C SER A 241 -1.88 -15.83 18.30
N TYR A 242 -0.82 -16.47 17.78
CA TYR A 242 -0.97 -17.47 16.72
C TYR A 242 -2.01 -18.54 17.13
N PRO A 243 -2.93 -18.96 16.24
CA PRO A 243 -4.06 -19.80 16.63
C PRO A 243 -3.58 -21.13 17.21
N THR A 244 -4.07 -21.48 18.40
CA THR A 244 -3.76 -22.78 19.03
C THR A 244 -4.26 -23.96 18.22
N VAL A 245 -5.32 -23.76 17.42
CA VAL A 245 -5.85 -24.75 16.49
C VAL A 245 -5.89 -24.12 15.11
N LEU A 246 -5.02 -24.59 14.23
CA LEU A 246 -4.93 -24.10 12.86
C LEU A 246 -6.12 -24.59 12.03
N LYS A 247 -6.80 -23.65 11.39
CA LYS A 247 -7.82 -23.91 10.38
C LYS A 247 -7.30 -23.53 9.01
N SER A 248 -7.69 -24.30 8.00
CA SER A 248 -7.40 -23.98 6.61
C SER A 248 -8.52 -24.51 5.71
N THR A 249 -8.42 -24.24 4.42
CA THR A 249 -9.40 -24.62 3.41
C THR A 249 -8.68 -25.23 2.22
N TYR A 250 -9.21 -26.35 1.71
CA TYR A 250 -8.71 -26.92 0.47
C TYR A 250 -9.29 -26.22 -0.75
N TYR A 251 -8.44 -26.02 -1.75
CA TYR A 251 -8.76 -25.44 -3.04
C TYR A 251 -8.32 -26.37 -4.16
N THR A 252 -9.15 -26.47 -5.20
CA THR A 252 -8.85 -27.22 -6.41
C THR A 252 -7.94 -26.44 -7.37
N GLU A 253 -8.02 -25.13 -7.30
CA GLU A 253 -7.25 -24.20 -8.11
C GLU A 253 -5.79 -24.20 -7.66
N ASN A 254 -4.89 -24.09 -8.64
CA ASN A 254 -3.46 -24.08 -8.40
C ASN A 254 -3.02 -22.75 -7.75
N LEU A 255 -3.03 -22.72 -6.42
CA LEU A 255 -2.64 -21.54 -5.66
C LEU A 255 -1.16 -21.17 -5.86
N PHE A 256 -0.28 -22.11 -6.19
CA PHE A 256 1.11 -21.79 -6.53
C PHE A 256 1.21 -20.89 -7.76
N GLN A 257 0.39 -21.15 -8.78
CA GLN A 257 0.36 -20.32 -9.98
C GLN A 257 -0.32 -18.98 -9.74
N PHE A 258 -1.40 -18.97 -8.93
CA PHE A 258 -2.12 -17.73 -8.62
C PHE A 258 -1.23 -16.72 -7.89
N ASN A 259 -0.36 -17.17 -7.00
CA ASN A 259 0.58 -16.30 -6.28
C ASN A 259 1.69 -15.72 -7.17
N GLY A 260 1.85 -16.20 -8.41
CA GLY A 260 2.73 -15.65 -9.44
C GLY A 260 4.23 -15.95 -9.24
N ASN A 261 4.79 -15.64 -8.07
CA ASN A 261 6.22 -15.78 -7.73
C ASN A 261 6.39 -16.21 -6.25
N TYR A 262 6.12 -17.48 -5.95
CA TYR A 262 6.57 -18.05 -4.67
C TYR A 262 8.10 -18.24 -4.70
N ASP A 263 8.75 -18.16 -3.54
CA ASP A 263 10.21 -18.18 -3.46
C ASP A 263 10.74 -19.57 -3.87
N ASN A 264 11.29 -19.68 -5.07
CA ASN A 264 11.71 -20.97 -5.64
C ASN A 264 12.82 -21.65 -4.83
N ASP A 265 13.57 -20.87 -4.07
CA ASP A 265 14.62 -21.25 -3.13
C ASP A 265 14.10 -21.66 -1.75
N GLN A 266 12.80 -21.48 -1.47
CA GLN A 266 12.12 -21.91 -0.25
C GLN A 266 10.97 -22.89 -0.56
N VAL A 267 11.28 -23.89 -1.37
CA VAL A 267 10.38 -25.02 -1.64
C VAL A 267 10.85 -26.23 -0.84
N ILE A 268 9.98 -26.74 0.03
CA ILE A 268 10.19 -28.01 0.71
C ILE A 268 9.19 -29.04 0.21
N GLU A 269 9.64 -30.26 -0.01
CA GLU A 269 8.81 -31.30 -0.59
C GLU A 269 9.19 -32.67 -0.01
N ASN A 270 8.19 -33.43 0.43
CA ASN A 270 8.34 -34.82 0.86
C ASN A 270 7.41 -35.73 0.04
N THR A 271 7.15 -36.96 0.47
CA THR A 271 6.27 -37.90 -0.25
C THR A 271 4.82 -37.45 -0.36
N ASP A 272 4.33 -36.71 0.64
CA ASP A 272 2.91 -36.43 0.86
C ASP A 272 2.55 -34.96 0.58
N PHE A 273 3.51 -34.06 0.79
CA PHE A 273 3.30 -32.62 0.70
C PHE A 273 4.38 -31.93 -0.13
N LYS A 274 3.96 -30.87 -0.80
CA LYS A 274 4.84 -29.82 -1.33
C LYS A 274 4.42 -28.50 -0.71
N ILE A 275 5.36 -27.75 -0.14
CA ILE A 275 5.09 -26.48 0.53
C ILE A 275 5.99 -25.42 -0.09
N VAL A 276 5.40 -24.26 -0.36
CA VAL A 276 6.10 -23.10 -0.91
C VAL A 276 5.81 -21.89 -0.03
N THR A 277 6.81 -21.02 0.12
CA THR A 277 6.62 -19.69 0.74
C THR A 277 6.25 -18.66 -0.30
N TYR A 278 5.48 -17.68 0.12
CA TYR A 278 5.22 -16.46 -0.65
C TYR A 278 5.23 -15.27 0.31
N PHE A 279 5.05 -14.05 -0.23
CA PHE A 279 5.00 -12.76 0.46
C PHE A 279 4.93 -12.82 2.00
N ARG A 280 5.96 -12.26 2.67
CA ARG A 280 6.15 -12.28 4.14
C ARG A 280 6.20 -13.69 4.75
N HIS A 281 6.65 -14.67 3.95
CA HIS A 281 6.81 -16.07 4.31
C HIS A 281 5.52 -16.77 4.76
N ASN A 282 4.36 -16.29 4.30
CA ASN A 282 3.15 -17.11 4.33
C ASN A 282 3.35 -18.36 3.46
N ILE A 283 2.60 -19.42 3.71
CA ILE A 283 2.80 -20.69 3.00
C ILE A 283 1.56 -21.18 2.27
N ILE A 284 1.82 -21.86 1.16
CA ILE A 284 0.83 -22.69 0.48
C ILE A 284 1.36 -24.11 0.49
N GLY A 285 0.55 -25.04 0.99
CA GLY A 285 0.77 -26.47 0.85
C GLY A 285 -0.03 -27.05 -0.30
N TYR A 286 0.52 -28.08 -0.93
CA TYR A 286 -0.15 -28.98 -1.85
C TYR A 286 -0.12 -30.39 -1.27
N ASP A 287 -1.28 -30.90 -0.92
CA ASP A 287 -1.50 -32.28 -0.46
C ASP A 287 -1.52 -33.20 -1.68
N LYS A 288 -0.48 -34.02 -1.86
CA LYS A 288 -0.32 -34.88 -3.03
C LYS A 288 -1.32 -36.04 -3.06
N ASN A 289 -1.77 -36.47 -1.88
CA ASN A 289 -2.74 -37.56 -1.74
C ASN A 289 -4.14 -37.08 -2.15
N LYS A 290 -4.52 -35.87 -1.73
CA LYS A 290 -5.82 -35.27 -2.06
C LYS A 290 -5.81 -34.50 -3.39
N LYS A 291 -4.64 -34.12 -3.88
CA LYS A 291 -4.43 -33.24 -5.04
C LYS A 291 -5.10 -31.87 -4.87
N LEU A 292 -4.98 -31.30 -3.68
CA LEU A 292 -5.60 -30.03 -3.30
C LEU A 292 -4.58 -29.09 -2.66
N TYR A 293 -4.79 -27.80 -2.81
CA TYR A 293 -3.97 -26.73 -2.28
C TYR A 293 -4.57 -26.18 -0.99
N PHE A 294 -3.75 -25.72 -0.05
CA PHE A 294 -4.21 -25.10 1.18
C PHE A 294 -3.26 -23.99 1.66
N PRO A 295 -3.76 -22.83 2.09
CA PRO A 295 -2.93 -21.75 2.61
C PRO A 295 -2.75 -21.84 4.13
N ILE A 296 -1.65 -21.30 4.62
CA ILE A 296 -1.45 -20.97 6.03
C ILE A 296 -0.76 -19.62 6.10
N ALA A 297 -1.35 -18.65 6.80
CA ALA A 297 -0.67 -17.39 7.08
C ALA A 297 0.09 -17.51 8.39
N VAL A 298 1.35 -17.10 8.39
CA VAL A 298 2.27 -17.22 9.53
C VAL A 298 2.91 -15.87 9.84
N GLU A 299 2.14 -14.80 9.69
CA GLU A 299 2.64 -13.43 9.77
C GLU A 299 3.13 -13.07 11.18
N SER A 300 4.46 -13.05 11.37
CA SER A 300 5.14 -12.10 12.23
C SER A 300 6.15 -11.33 11.37
N CYS A 301 6.01 -10.01 11.29
CA CYS A 301 7.02 -9.10 10.72
C CYS A 301 7.46 -8.05 11.77
N ALA A 302 7.04 -8.20 13.03
CA ALA A 302 7.35 -7.25 14.10
C ALA A 302 8.86 -7.13 14.35
N THR A 303 9.64 -8.16 14.01
CA THR A 303 11.07 -8.26 14.34
C THR A 303 11.95 -8.74 13.18
N GLY A 304 11.40 -8.87 11.97
CA GLY A 304 12.09 -9.47 10.83
C GLY A 304 11.09 -10.27 10.01
N CYS A 305 11.15 -10.12 8.69
CA CYS A 305 10.22 -10.82 7.81
C CYS A 305 10.80 -12.12 7.24
N ASP A 306 12.11 -12.36 7.42
CA ASP A 306 12.78 -13.56 6.91
C ASP A 306 12.49 -14.78 7.79
N LYS A 307 12.08 -15.88 7.16
CA LYS A 307 11.78 -17.14 7.82
C LYS A 307 12.41 -18.29 7.05
N LYS A 308 12.73 -19.36 7.77
CA LYS A 308 13.15 -20.64 7.19
C LYS A 308 12.09 -21.67 7.49
N ILE A 309 11.72 -22.47 6.49
CA ILE A 309 10.73 -23.53 6.65
C ILE A 309 11.37 -24.87 6.31
N GLU A 310 11.23 -25.86 7.18
CA GLU A 310 11.75 -27.20 6.96
C GLU A 310 10.85 -28.29 7.52
N PHE A 311 10.90 -29.48 6.92
CA PHE A 311 10.26 -30.66 7.49
C PHE A 311 11.08 -31.17 8.67
N VAL A 312 10.48 -31.22 9.85
CA VAL A 312 11.04 -31.89 11.03
C VAL A 312 10.50 -33.32 11.18
N SER A 313 9.37 -33.62 10.54
CA SER A 313 8.87 -34.98 10.34
C SER A 313 8.06 -35.10 9.04
N THR A 314 7.49 -36.28 8.77
CA THR A 314 6.66 -36.49 7.56
C THR A 314 5.43 -35.57 7.52
N HIS A 315 4.92 -35.16 8.68
CA HIS A 315 3.70 -34.37 8.80
C HIS A 315 3.92 -33.07 9.56
N GLU A 316 5.13 -32.75 9.98
CA GLU A 316 5.42 -31.53 10.75
C GLU A 316 6.43 -30.66 10.01
N ILE A 317 6.08 -29.38 9.92
CA ILE A 317 7.00 -28.34 9.48
C ILE A 317 7.38 -27.46 10.66
N GLU A 318 8.62 -27.01 10.66
CA GLU A 318 9.11 -25.96 11.56
C GLU A 318 9.31 -24.68 10.76
N ILE A 319 8.90 -23.56 11.35
CA ILE A 319 9.09 -22.20 10.84
C ILE A 319 10.00 -21.48 11.82
N SER A 320 11.26 -21.31 11.42
CA SER A 320 12.27 -20.59 12.21
C SER A 320 12.36 -19.14 11.74
N TYR A 321 12.52 -18.21 12.68
CA TYR A 321 12.56 -16.77 12.42
C TYR A 321 14.00 -16.25 12.37
N GLU A 322 14.27 -15.23 11.54
CA GLU A 322 15.60 -14.62 11.39
C GLU A 322 16.21 -14.20 12.74
N MET A 323 15.40 -13.60 13.60
CA MET A 323 15.86 -13.19 14.92
C MET A 323 15.66 -14.30 15.95
N ASN A 324 16.76 -14.70 16.60
CA ASN A 324 16.82 -15.69 17.68
C ASN A 324 16.05 -15.31 18.97
N ILE A 325 15.17 -14.31 18.92
CA ILE A 325 14.31 -13.89 20.03
C ILE A 325 12.88 -14.42 19.91
N GLN A 326 12.49 -14.97 18.75
CA GLN A 326 11.20 -15.62 18.54
C GLN A 326 11.40 -17.14 18.49
N GLU A 327 10.62 -17.88 19.28
CA GLU A 327 10.61 -19.35 19.21
C GLU A 327 10.07 -19.81 17.85
N ALA A 328 10.61 -20.91 17.34
CA ALA A 328 10.15 -21.49 16.09
C ALA A 328 8.75 -22.07 16.25
N ASP A 329 7.90 -21.88 15.24
CA ASP A 329 6.56 -22.48 15.22
C ASP A 329 6.62 -23.86 14.57
N THR A 330 6.09 -24.86 15.25
CA THR A 330 5.92 -26.21 14.68
C THR A 330 4.46 -26.44 14.32
N ILE A 331 4.20 -26.77 13.05
CA ILE A 331 2.85 -27.04 12.53
C ILE A 331 2.77 -28.50 12.12
N ASP A 332 1.90 -29.26 12.80
CA ASP A 332 1.49 -30.60 12.39
C ASP A 332 0.37 -30.50 11.34
N LEU A 333 0.72 -30.79 10.10
CA LEU A 333 -0.13 -30.75 8.92
C LEU A 333 -1.34 -31.69 9.04
N ASN A 334 -1.25 -32.77 9.82
CA ASN A 334 -2.38 -33.68 10.06
C ASN A 334 -3.38 -33.14 11.09
N LYS A 335 -2.97 -32.18 11.92
CA LYS A 335 -3.85 -31.54 12.92
C LYS A 335 -4.61 -30.33 12.40
N ILE A 336 -4.33 -29.90 11.16
CA ILE A 336 -5.04 -28.79 10.52
C ILE A 336 -6.51 -29.17 10.34
N LYS A 337 -7.41 -28.31 10.81
CA LYS A 337 -8.85 -28.47 10.59
C LYS A 337 -9.23 -27.85 9.25
N PHE A 338 -9.62 -28.70 8.31
CA PHE A 338 -10.11 -28.26 7.01
C PHE A 338 -11.63 -28.06 7.04
N GLU A 339 -12.10 -26.85 6.75
CA GLU A 339 -13.52 -26.50 6.85
C GLU A 339 -14.35 -26.94 5.63
N ASN A 340 -13.72 -27.19 4.50
CA ASN A 340 -14.38 -27.74 3.31
C ASN A 340 -14.09 -29.24 3.20
N SER A 341 -15.12 -30.07 3.35
CA SER A 341 -15.08 -31.41 2.76
C SER A 341 -15.14 -31.25 1.24
N PRO A 342 -14.32 -31.96 0.45
CA PRO A 342 -14.31 -31.82 -1.00
C PRO A 342 -15.74 -32.05 -1.55
N LEU A 343 -16.22 -31.11 -2.36
CA LEU A 343 -17.41 -31.29 -3.20
C LEU A 343 -17.14 -32.34 -4.28
#